data_AF-A0A8J7WDS9-F1
#
_entry.id   AF-A0A8J7WDS9-F1
#
_cell.length_a   1.000
_cell.length_b   1.000
_cell.length_c   1.000
_cell.angle_alpha   90.00
_cell.angle_beta   90.00
_cell.angle_gamma   90.00
#
_symmetry.space_group_name_H-M   'P 1'
#
loop_
_entity.id
_entity.type
_entity.pdbx_description
1 polymer ?
#
loop_
_entity_poly.entity_id
_entity_poly.type
_entity_poly.pdbx_seq_one_letter_code
_entity_poly.pdbx_strand_id
1 'polypeptide(L)'
;MNWIKIIHILCVMGWMTSIFAVPRALIYWKREWDRLGEFGPLGDLTIRLYRFSLGLGVIAIVTGLWLAHLWGWPAWTHLKIALVLALAAHYGWTGRLVLRARRGVFTESDKYLRIFNEVSVFGAIAILWVVVVKPF
;
A
#
# COMPACT_ATOMS: atom_id res chain seq x y z
N MET A 1 -10.14 -6.70 23.10
CA MET A 1 -10.58 -6.80 21.69
C MET A 1 -10.68 -5.45 20.97
N ASN A 2 -11.38 -4.45 21.50
CA ASN A 2 -11.63 -3.20 20.77
C ASN A 2 -10.36 -2.40 20.44
N TRP A 3 -9.40 -2.33 21.36
CA TRP A 3 -8.12 -1.65 21.11
C TRP A 3 -7.30 -2.25 19.95
N ILE A 4 -7.25 -3.57 19.83
CA ILE A 4 -6.57 -4.24 18.71
C ILE A 4 -7.24 -3.86 17.38
N LYS A 5 -8.58 -3.80 17.34
CA LYS A 5 -9.31 -3.36 16.15
C LYS A 5 -9.02 -1.89 15.82
N ILE A 6 -8.99 -1.01 16.82
CA ILE A 6 -8.67 0.42 16.62
C ILE A 6 -7.27 0.57 16.02
N ILE A 7 -6.27 -0.09 16.61
CA ILE A 7 -4.88 -0.09 16.12
C ILE A 7 -4.82 -0.66 14.70
N HIS A 8 -5.46 -1.81 14.47
CA HIS A 8 -5.50 -2.43 13.15
C HIS A 8 -6.07 -1.48 12.09
N ILE A 9 -7.22 -0.87 12.36
CA ILE A 9 -7.88 0.04 11.41
C ILE A 9 -7.01 1.28 11.16
N LEU A 10 -6.44 1.89 12.20
CA LEU A 10 -5.52 3.01 12.06
C LEU A 10 -4.32 2.66 11.16
N CYS A 11 -3.70 1.51 11.42
CA CYS A 11 -2.56 1.04 10.64
C CYS A 11 -2.95 0.70 9.20
N VAL A 12 -4.12 0.11 8.96
CA VAL A 12 -4.64 -0.13 7.60
C VAL A 12 -4.83 1.20 6.88
N MET A 13 -5.52 2.17 7.49
CA MET A 13 -5.73 3.49 6.88
C MET A 13 -4.40 4.15 6.50
N GLY A 14 -3.44 4.16 7.42
CA GLY A 14 -2.11 4.70 7.15
C GLY A 14 -1.31 3.90 6.11
N TRP A 15 -1.49 2.58 6.04
CA TRP A 15 -0.88 1.78 4.98
C TRP A 15 -1.48 2.09 3.60
N MET A 16 -2.81 2.25 3.54
CA MET A 16 -3.51 2.57 2.29
C MET A 16 -3.10 3.94 1.72
N THR A 17 -2.70 4.91 2.56
CA THR A 17 -2.22 6.21 2.07
C THR A 17 -1.09 6.07 1.06
N SER A 18 -0.07 5.25 1.34
CA SER A 18 1.07 5.07 0.44
C SER A 18 0.72 4.19 -0.75
N ILE A 19 -0.07 3.13 -0.55
CA ILE A 19 -0.54 2.24 -1.62
C ILE A 19 -1.25 3.04 -2.74
N PHE A 20 -2.00 4.08 -2.38
CA PHE A 20 -2.74 4.92 -3.33
C PHE A 20 -2.01 6.19 -3.78
N ALA A 21 -1.10 6.73 -2.95
CA ALA A 21 -0.44 7.99 -3.26
C ALA A 21 0.90 7.79 -3.99
N VAL A 22 1.70 6.78 -3.60
CA VAL A 22 3.09 6.66 -4.07
C VAL A 22 3.21 6.40 -5.57
N PRO A 23 2.41 5.51 -6.21
CA PRO A 23 2.49 5.34 -7.66
C PRO A 23 2.26 6.63 -8.44
N ARG A 24 1.34 7.49 -7.97
CA ARG A 24 1.10 8.81 -8.57
C ARG A 24 2.21 9.80 -8.21
N ALA A 25 2.71 9.78 -6.97
CA ALA A 25 3.82 10.62 -6.54
C ALA A 25 5.09 10.39 -7.39
N LEU A 26 5.33 9.16 -7.85
CA LEU A 26 6.43 8.84 -8.77
C LEU A 26 6.34 9.60 -10.10
N ILE A 27 5.14 9.85 -10.62
CA ILE A 27 4.94 10.65 -11.84
C ILE A 27 5.39 12.09 -11.60
N TYR A 28 4.97 12.67 -10.47
CA TYR A 28 5.32 14.05 -10.12
C TYR A 28 6.80 14.18 -9.77
N TRP A 29 7.37 13.17 -9.10
CA TRP A 29 8.79 13.14 -8.78
C TRP A 29 9.65 13.04 -10.05
N LYS A 30 9.23 12.25 -11.05
CA LYS A 30 9.88 12.25 -12.37
C LYS A 30 9.93 13.66 -12.96
N ARG A 31 8.81 14.38 -12.96
CA ARG A 31 8.74 15.76 -13.48
C ARG A 31 9.60 16.74 -12.69
N GLU A 32 9.67 16.56 -11.37
CA GLU A 32 10.58 17.34 -10.52
C GLU A 32 12.05 17.07 -10.87
N TRP A 33 12.41 15.80 -11.04
CA TRP A 33 13.74 15.37 -11.44
C TRP A 33 14.12 15.93 -12.82
N ASP A 34 13.24 15.83 -13.81
CA ASP A 34 13.46 16.37 -15.15
C ASP A 34 13.68 17.90 -15.13
N ARG A 35 13.09 18.60 -14.16
CA ARG A 35 13.23 20.05 -13.99
C ARG A 35 14.49 20.45 -13.20
N LEU A 36 14.81 19.74 -12.13
CA LEU A 36 15.92 20.09 -11.22
C LEU A 36 17.25 19.45 -11.65
N GLY A 37 17.21 18.33 -12.35
CA GLY A 37 18.39 17.51 -12.66
C GLY A 37 18.95 16.73 -11.46
N GLU A 38 18.33 16.84 -10.28
CA GLU A 38 18.80 16.23 -9.04
C GLU A 38 17.65 15.79 -8.12
N PHE A 39 18.01 15.18 -7.00
CA PHE A 39 17.06 14.68 -6.02
C PHE A 39 16.37 15.84 -5.27
N GLY A 40 15.08 16.03 -5.53
CA GLY A 40 14.29 17.12 -4.95
C GLY A 40 13.42 16.74 -3.74
N PRO A 41 12.71 17.73 -3.17
CA PRO A 41 11.85 17.57 -2.00
C PRO A 41 10.72 16.55 -2.19
N LEU A 42 10.17 16.40 -3.40
CA LEU A 42 9.10 15.46 -3.65
C LEU A 42 9.58 14.01 -3.59
N GLY A 43 10.82 13.76 -4.01
CA GLY A 43 11.47 12.47 -3.85
C GLY A 43 11.65 12.09 -2.38
N ASP A 44 12.13 13.04 -1.57
CA ASP A 44 12.27 12.87 -0.14
C ASP A 44 10.92 12.55 0.54
N LEU A 45 9.88 13.34 0.25
CA LEU A 45 8.53 13.11 0.76
C LEU A 45 8.00 11.73 0.36
N THR A 46 8.18 11.33 -0.90
CA THR A 46 7.70 10.05 -1.42
C THR A 46 8.36 8.87 -0.69
N ILE A 47 9.67 8.94 -0.44
CA ILE A 47 10.40 7.90 0.30
C ILE A 47 9.96 7.86 1.76
N ARG A 48 9.82 9.01 2.43
CA ARG A 48 9.37 9.06 3.83
C ARG A 48 7.96 8.49 3.96
N LEU A 49 7.05 8.86 3.06
CA LEU A 49 5.69 8.32 3.01
C LEU A 49 5.69 6.81 2.82
N TYR A 50 6.48 6.30 1.87
CA TYR A 50 6.62 4.86 1.65
C TYR A 50 7.14 4.13 2.90
N ARG A 51 8.21 4.63 3.52
CA ARG A 51 8.80 3.97 4.70
C ARG A 51 7.88 4.00 5.92
N PHE A 52 7.24 5.15 6.18
CA PHE A 52 6.29 5.31 7.27
C PHE A 52 5.11 4.34 7.10
N SER A 53 4.54 4.32 5.89
CA SER A 53 3.39 3.49 5.57
C SER A 53 3.72 1.99 5.55
N LEU A 54 4.93 1.60 5.17
CA LEU A 54 5.42 0.22 5.32
C LEU A 54 5.40 -0.25 6.78
N GLY A 55 5.86 0.60 7.71
CA GLY A 55 5.82 0.29 9.14
C GLY A 55 4.38 0.06 9.64
N LEU A 56 3.45 0.91 9.22
CA LEU A 56 2.02 0.73 9.51
C LEU A 56 1.46 -0.54 8.85
N GLY A 57 1.88 -0.87 7.64
CA GLY A 57 1.47 -2.10 6.95
C GLY A 57 1.88 -3.37 7.71
N VAL A 58 3.10 -3.40 8.25
CA VAL A 58 3.57 -4.52 9.09
C VAL A 58 2.67 -4.68 10.33
N ILE A 59 2.38 -3.57 11.04
CA ILE A 59 1.50 -3.60 12.21
C ILE A 59 0.08 -4.03 11.82
N ALA A 60 -0.43 -3.55 10.68
CA ALA A 60 -1.74 -3.93 10.15
C ALA A 60 -1.84 -5.43 9.87
N ILE A 61 -0.81 -6.04 9.28
CA ILE A 61 -0.77 -7.48 9.00
C ILE A 61 -0.74 -8.27 10.31
N VAL A 62 0.15 -7.94 11.24
CA VAL A 62 0.27 -8.65 12.53
C VAL A 62 -1.03 -8.57 13.32
N THR A 63 -1.60 -7.37 13.46
CA THR A 63 -2.87 -7.18 14.16
C THR A 63 -4.04 -7.83 13.44
N GLY A 64 -4.01 -7.90 12.10
CA GLY A 64 -5.03 -8.57 11.29
C GLY A 64 -5.02 -10.09 11.49
N LEU A 65 -3.84 -10.70 11.50
CA LEU A 65 -3.67 -12.13 11.79
C LEU A 65 -4.08 -12.46 13.25
N TRP A 66 -3.74 -11.58 14.19
CA TRP A 66 -4.18 -11.73 15.58
C TRP A 66 -5.72 -11.69 15.69
N LEU A 67 -6.38 -10.76 15.01
CA LEU A 67 -7.85 -10.70 15.00
C LEU A 67 -8.47 -11.96 14.36
N ALA A 68 -7.90 -12.47 13.27
CA ALA A 68 -8.37 -13.70 12.64
C ALA A 68 -8.24 -14.91 13.59
N HIS A 69 -7.13 -15.02 14.31
CA HIS A 69 -6.94 -16.05 15.34
C HIS A 69 -7.97 -15.93 16.47
N LEU A 70 -8.23 -14.72 16.97
CA LEU A 70 -9.24 -14.48 18.01
C LEU A 70 -10.68 -14.80 17.56
N TRP A 71 -10.95 -14.75 16.25
CA TRP A 71 -12.23 -15.14 15.68
C TRP A 71 -12.32 -16.63 15.31
N GLY A 72 -11.26 -17.41 15.54
CA GLY A 72 -11.23 -18.83 15.20
C GLY A 72 -11.10 -19.12 13.71
N TRP A 73 -10.47 -18.21 12.95
CA TRP A 73 -10.22 -18.38 11.51
C TRP A 73 -11.47 -18.72 10.68
N PRO A 74 -12.53 -17.88 10.72
CA PRO A 74 -13.69 -18.09 9.87
C PRO A 74 -13.26 -18.00 8.41
N ALA A 75 -13.92 -18.77 7.53
CA ALA A 75 -13.43 -18.99 6.18
C ALA A 75 -13.16 -17.67 5.42
N TRP A 76 -14.00 -16.64 5.58
CA TRP A 76 -13.82 -15.30 4.96
C TRP A 76 -12.49 -14.63 5.29
N THR A 77 -11.88 -14.96 6.44
CA THR A 77 -10.56 -14.43 6.81
C THR A 77 -9.44 -14.97 5.93
N HIS A 78 -9.53 -16.23 5.47
CA HIS A 78 -8.55 -16.79 4.53
C HIS A 78 -8.61 -16.07 3.18
N LEU A 79 -9.81 -15.83 2.65
CA LEU A 79 -9.98 -15.04 1.42
C LEU A 79 -9.44 -13.61 1.61
N LYS A 80 -9.76 -12.96 2.73
CA LYS A 80 -9.25 -11.62 3.03
C LYS A 80 -7.71 -11.61 3.07
N ILE A 81 -7.09 -12.60 3.70
CA ILE A 81 -5.63 -12.69 3.81
C ILE A 81 -4.99 -12.90 2.44
N ALA A 82 -5.55 -13.75 1.59
CA ALA A 82 -5.06 -13.94 0.23
C ALA A 82 -5.07 -12.60 -0.56
N LEU A 83 -6.15 -11.82 -0.45
CA LEU A 83 -6.25 -10.50 -1.08
C LEU A 83 -5.25 -9.50 -0.48
N VAL A 84 -5.08 -9.48 0.85
CA VAL A 84 -4.10 -8.62 1.52
C VAL A 84 -2.66 -8.99 1.11
N LEU A 85 -2.35 -10.27 0.93
CA LEU A 85 -1.04 -10.71 0.43
C LEU A 85 -0.79 -10.24 -1.01
N ALA A 86 -1.79 -10.32 -1.88
CA ALA A 86 -1.69 -9.78 -3.23
C ALA A 86 -1.45 -8.25 -3.21
N LEU A 87 -2.16 -7.52 -2.34
CA LEU A 87 -1.95 -6.09 -2.16
C LEU A 87 -0.57 -5.78 -1.56
N ALA A 88 -0.07 -6.60 -0.63
CA ALA A 88 1.27 -6.47 -0.07
C ALA A 88 2.36 -6.70 -1.13
N ALA A 89 2.16 -7.66 -2.04
CA ALA A 89 3.06 -7.91 -3.16
C ALA A 89 3.09 -6.72 -4.13
N HIS A 90 1.92 -6.14 -4.44
CA HIS A 90 1.81 -4.89 -5.20
C HIS A 90 2.56 -3.74 -4.50
N TYR A 91 2.39 -3.61 -3.18
CA TYR A 91 3.08 -2.59 -2.40
C TYR A 91 4.60 -2.78 -2.41
N GLY A 92 5.07 -4.03 -2.30
CA GLY A 92 6.49 -4.37 -2.46
C GLY A 92 7.04 -4.03 -3.85
N TRP A 93 6.24 -4.20 -4.90
CA TRP A 93 6.60 -3.76 -6.25
C TRP A 93 6.73 -2.24 -6.33
N THR A 94 5.83 -1.50 -5.69
CA THR A 94 5.95 -0.03 -5.54
C THR A 94 7.28 0.36 -4.89
N GLY A 95 7.73 -0.40 -3.88
CA GLY A 95 9.05 -0.22 -3.28
C GLY A 95 10.22 -0.36 -4.27
N ARG A 96 10.13 -1.30 -5.22
CA ARG A 96 11.13 -1.43 -6.29
C ARG A 96 11.15 -0.20 -7.18
N LEU A 97 9.99 0.35 -7.53
CA LEU A 97 9.88 1.58 -8.32
C LEU A 97 10.49 2.78 -7.57
N VAL A 98 10.19 2.93 -6.27
CA VAL A 98 10.76 3.98 -5.41
C VAL A 98 12.29 3.87 -5.32
N LEU A 99 12.82 2.65 -5.17
CA LEU A 99 14.27 2.43 -5.09
C LEU A 99 14.99 2.79 -6.39
N ARG A 100 14.34 2.58 -7.54
CA ARG A 100 14.87 2.96 -8.87
C ARG A 100 14.78 4.47 -9.09
N ALA A 101 13.65 5.08 -8.75
CA ALA A 101 13.45 6.52 -8.80
C ALA A 101 14.48 7.27 -7.94
N ARG A 102 14.85 6.72 -6.77
CA ARG A 102 15.93 7.26 -5.92
C ARG A 102 17.28 7.35 -6.64
N ARG A 103 17.52 6.53 -7.66
CA ARG A 103 18.74 6.54 -8.49
C ARG A 103 18.57 7.36 -9.78
N GLY A 104 17.49 8.14 -9.89
CA GLY A 104 17.17 8.89 -11.10
C GLY A 104 16.65 8.04 -12.26
N VAL A 105 16.26 6.78 -12.02
CA VAL A 105 15.80 5.86 -13.07
C VAL A 105 14.27 5.80 -13.08
N PHE A 106 13.67 6.36 -14.13
CA PHE A 106 12.23 6.38 -14.37
C PHE A 106 11.89 5.74 -15.73
N THR A 107 11.58 4.44 -15.75
CA THR A 107 11.31 3.71 -17.02
C THR A 107 9.82 3.60 -17.37
N GLU A 108 8.98 3.78 -16.37
CA GLU A 108 7.56 3.57 -16.42
C GLU A 108 6.88 4.80 -17.02
N SER A 109 5.89 4.58 -17.88
CA SER A 109 5.08 5.67 -18.43
C SER A 109 4.07 6.18 -17.40
N ASP A 110 3.66 7.45 -17.54
CA ASP A 110 2.61 8.05 -16.71
C ASP A 110 1.32 7.21 -16.75
N LYS A 111 0.96 6.67 -17.92
CA LYS A 111 -0.22 5.81 -18.09
C LYS A 111 -0.08 4.51 -17.30
N TYR A 112 1.09 3.87 -17.34
CA TYR A 112 1.35 2.65 -16.57
C TYR A 112 1.17 2.91 -15.07
N LEU A 113 1.78 3.97 -14.53
CA LEU A 113 1.71 4.27 -13.09
C LEU A 113 0.28 4.61 -12.62
N ARG A 114 -0.54 5.21 -13.48
CA ARG A 114 -1.97 5.44 -13.20
C ARG A 114 -2.76 4.14 -13.13
N ILE A 115 -2.61 3.27 -14.13
CA ILE A 115 -3.29 1.96 -14.16
C ILE A 115 -2.81 1.11 -12.98
N PHE A 116 -1.51 1.10 -12.71
CA PHE A 116 -0.92 0.38 -11.59
C PHE A 116 -1.52 0.82 -10.25
N ASN A 117 -1.82 2.11 -10.10
CA ASN A 117 -2.54 2.62 -8.92
C ASN A 117 -4.00 2.16 -8.85
N GLU A 118 -4.70 2.12 -9.99
CA GLU A 118 -6.10 1.67 -10.05
C GLU A 118 -6.25 0.21 -9.63
N VAL A 119 -5.28 -0.65 -9.96
CA VAL A 119 -5.24 -2.04 -9.48
C VAL A 119 -5.30 -2.11 -7.95
N SER A 120 -4.59 -1.22 -7.24
CA SER A 120 -4.67 -1.13 -5.78
C SER A 120 -6.07 -0.79 -5.28
N VAL A 121 -6.77 0.09 -5.99
CA VAL A 121 -8.13 0.52 -5.63
C VAL A 121 -9.10 -0.63 -5.76
N PHE A 122 -9.04 -1.39 -6.87
CA PHE A 122 -9.85 -2.61 -7.03
C PHE A 122 -9.53 -3.65 -5.95
N GLY A 123 -8.25 -3.84 -5.61
CA GLY A 123 -7.85 -4.71 -4.50
C GLY A 123 -8.44 -4.28 -3.16
N ALA A 124 -8.42 -2.97 -2.86
CA ALA A 124 -9.02 -2.43 -1.65
C ALA A 124 -10.54 -2.62 -1.61
N ILE A 125 -11.24 -2.40 -2.74
CA ILE A 125 -12.68 -2.66 -2.86
C ILE A 125 -12.99 -4.12 -2.58
N ALA A 126 -12.24 -5.06 -3.15
CA ALA A 126 -12.41 -6.49 -2.89
C ALA A 126 -12.21 -6.85 -1.41
N ILE A 127 -11.15 -6.32 -0.77
CA ILE A 127 -10.88 -6.52 0.66
C ILE A 127 -12.03 -5.96 1.53
N LEU A 128 -12.54 -4.78 1.18
CA LEU A 128 -13.66 -4.16 1.88
C LEU A 128 -14.94 -4.98 1.73
N TRP A 129 -15.23 -5.47 0.53
CA TRP A 129 -16.38 -6.35 0.29
C TRP A 129 -16.30 -7.60 1.17
N VAL A 130 -15.14 -8.27 1.24
CA VAL A 130 -14.96 -9.47 2.08
C VAL A 130 -15.17 -9.16 3.56
N VAL A 131 -14.66 -8.04 4.09
CA VAL A 131 -14.79 -7.73 5.53
C VAL A 131 -16.20 -7.26 5.93
N VAL A 132 -16.94 -6.64 5.00
CA VAL A 132 -18.30 -6.14 5.23
C VAL A 132 -19.32 -7.25 5.05
N VAL A 133 -19.27 -7.95 3.92
CA VAL A 133 -20.22 -9.01 3.59
C VAL A 133 -19.94 -10.29 4.38
N LYS A 134 -18.67 -10.56 4.68
CA LYS A 134 -18.21 -11.81 5.31
C LYS A 134 -18.83 -13.02 4.61
N PRO A 135 -18.55 -13.17 3.30
CA PRO A 135 -19.08 -14.30 2.56
C PRO A 135 -18.58 -15.57 3.26
N PHE A 136 -19.43 -16.59 3.44
CA PHE A 136 -19.14 -17.89 4.04
C PHE A 136 -18.73 -17.91 5.54
#